data_AF-K7FJY7-F1
#
_entry.id   AF-K7FJY7-F1
#
_cell.length_a   1.000
_cell.length_b   1.000
_cell.length_c   1.000
_cell.angle_alpha   90.00
_cell.angle_beta   90.00
_cell.angle_gamma   90.00
#
_symmetry.space_group_name_H-M   'P 1'
#
loop_
_entity.id
_entity.type
_entity.pdbx_description
1 polymer ?
#
loop_
_entity_poly.entity_id
_entity_poly.type
_entity_poly.pdbx_seq_one_letter_code
_entity_poly.pdbx_strand_id
1 'polypeptide(L)'
;MYNDCLKDITLIPCIPKIQSMIEDAWKEGFDPQGASHFSNRLHGTKAWIGACEIYSLLTSLRLKCQIIDFHKPTGPLGTHPRLFEWVLSYYSSNREGGTKVVCTPKPPIYIQHQGHSRTIVGIEERKNRTLCLLIFDPGCPSQEVQKLLKQSSDDTSPKLFRKFVGSLKNKQYQIVAIDGVLSPDEKVVSIPAKFLYT
;
A
#
# COMPACT_ATOMS: atom_id res chain seq x y z
N MET A 1 15.50 -0.10 -10.15
CA MET A 1 15.79 -0.80 -8.88
C MET A 1 15.03 -2.12 -8.76
N TYR A 2 13.71 -2.15 -8.92
CA TYR A 2 12.91 -3.37 -8.74
C TYR A 2 12.81 -4.30 -9.96
N ASN A 3 13.26 -3.87 -11.14
CA ASN A 3 13.12 -4.66 -12.37
C ASN A 3 13.83 -6.01 -12.29
N ASP A 4 14.88 -6.14 -11.48
CA ASP A 4 15.62 -7.39 -11.39
C ASP A 4 14.88 -8.51 -10.67
N CYS A 5 14.03 -8.18 -9.69
CA CYS A 5 13.20 -9.17 -8.99
C CYS A 5 11.86 -9.43 -9.69
N LEU A 6 11.49 -8.61 -10.67
CA LEU A 6 10.24 -8.71 -11.41
C LEU A 6 10.45 -9.13 -12.89
N LYS A 7 11.65 -9.59 -13.27
CA LYS A 7 11.95 -9.95 -14.68
C LYS A 7 11.00 -10.99 -15.26
N ASP A 8 10.57 -11.94 -14.42
CA ASP A 8 9.67 -13.01 -14.81
C ASP A 8 8.18 -12.58 -14.76
N ILE A 9 7.90 -11.38 -14.25
CA ILE A 9 6.58 -10.75 -14.25
C ILE A 9 6.59 -9.67 -15.33
N THR A 10 6.47 -10.12 -16.58
CA THR A 10 6.46 -9.23 -17.75
C THR A 10 5.12 -8.50 -17.94
N LEU A 11 4.06 -8.95 -17.25
CA LEU A 11 2.70 -8.41 -17.32
C LEU A 11 2.07 -8.34 -15.93
N ILE A 12 1.16 -7.38 -15.72
CA ILE A 12 0.37 -7.29 -14.48
C ILE A 12 -0.53 -8.53 -14.36
N PRO A 13 -0.42 -9.32 -13.28
CA PRO A 13 -1.19 -10.56 -13.13
C PRO A 13 -2.69 -10.29 -12.94
N CYS A 14 -3.53 -11.18 -13.47
CA CYS A 14 -4.96 -11.17 -13.20
C CYS A 14 -5.26 -11.64 -11.76
N ILE A 15 -6.48 -11.40 -11.27
CA ILE A 15 -6.88 -11.78 -9.91
C ILE A 15 -6.64 -13.28 -9.61
N PRO A 16 -7.05 -14.25 -10.46
CA PRO A 16 -6.72 -15.66 -10.21
C PRO A 16 -5.22 -15.93 -10.11
N LYS A 17 -4.40 -15.27 -10.93
CA LYS A 17 -2.94 -15.44 -10.86
C LYS A 17 -2.38 -14.87 -9.55
N ILE A 18 -2.87 -13.73 -9.09
CA ILE A 18 -2.49 -13.16 -7.77
C ILE A 18 -2.85 -14.14 -6.65
N GLN A 19 -4.05 -14.73 -6.69
CA GLN A 19 -4.48 -15.75 -5.72
C GLN A 19 -3.51 -16.93 -5.68
N SER A 20 -3.13 -17.48 -6.84
CA SER A 20 -2.14 -18.56 -6.90
C SER A 20 -0.75 -18.14 -6.43
N MET A 21 -0.31 -16.91 -6.73
CA MET A 21 0.99 -16.42 -6.26
C MET A 21 1.06 -16.28 -4.74
N ILE A 22 -0.06 -15.90 -4.09
CA ILE A 22 -0.16 -15.89 -2.62
C ILE A 22 -0.10 -17.33 -2.08
N GLU A 23 -0.84 -18.26 -2.69
CA GLU A 23 -0.76 -19.68 -2.31
C GLU A 23 0.65 -20.26 -2.48
N ASP A 24 1.38 -19.84 -3.52
CA ASP A 24 2.76 -20.26 -3.73
C ASP A 24 3.69 -19.67 -2.64
N ALA A 25 3.47 -18.42 -2.23
CA ALA A 25 4.18 -17.85 -1.07
C ALA A 25 3.91 -18.65 0.22
N TRP A 26 2.67 -19.10 0.44
CA TRP A 26 2.35 -19.96 1.58
C TRP A 26 3.06 -21.31 1.53
N LYS A 27 3.16 -21.93 0.34
CA LYS A 27 3.93 -23.18 0.14
C LYS A 27 5.42 -23.00 0.40
N GLU A 28 5.96 -21.81 0.13
CA GLU A 28 7.34 -21.44 0.50
C GLU A 28 7.54 -21.22 2.01
N GLY A 29 6.45 -21.16 2.78
CA GLY A 29 6.46 -21.06 4.25
C GLY A 29 6.09 -19.68 4.79
N PHE A 30 5.73 -18.71 3.95
CA PHE A 30 5.26 -17.41 4.42
C PHE A 30 3.87 -17.54 5.08
N ASP A 31 3.67 -16.86 6.20
CA ASP A 31 2.39 -16.72 6.92
C ASP A 31 1.50 -18.00 6.97
N PRO A 32 1.96 -19.07 7.63
CA PRO A 32 1.18 -20.31 7.76
C PRO A 32 -0.14 -20.10 8.51
N GLN A 33 -0.22 -19.08 9.37
CA GLN A 33 -1.44 -18.73 10.09
C GLN A 33 -2.48 -18.10 9.15
N GLY A 34 -2.07 -17.15 8.29
CA GLY A 34 -2.89 -16.60 7.23
C GLY A 34 -3.34 -17.68 6.24
N ALA A 35 -2.43 -18.56 5.82
CA ALA A 35 -2.77 -19.70 4.97
C ALA A 35 -3.86 -20.58 5.60
N SER A 36 -3.71 -20.93 6.89
CA SER A 36 -4.72 -21.71 7.63
C SER A 36 -6.06 -20.98 7.74
N HIS A 37 -6.07 -19.65 7.93
CA HIS A 37 -7.29 -18.85 7.98
C HIS A 37 -8.11 -18.99 6.68
N PHE A 38 -7.43 -19.04 5.53
CA PHE A 38 -8.05 -19.26 4.22
C PHE A 38 -8.16 -20.73 3.81
N SER A 39 -8.04 -21.68 4.73
CA SER A 39 -8.06 -23.12 4.40
C SER A 39 -7.05 -23.50 3.31
N ASN A 40 -5.91 -22.81 3.27
CA ASN A 40 -4.83 -22.93 2.30
C ASN A 40 -5.28 -22.73 0.84
N ARG A 41 -6.34 -21.94 0.60
CA ARG A 41 -6.89 -21.73 -0.75
C ARG A 41 -7.50 -20.34 -0.93
N LEU A 42 -7.00 -19.61 -1.91
CA LEU A 42 -7.60 -18.39 -2.47
C LEU A 42 -8.08 -18.59 -3.90
N HIS A 43 -7.40 -19.40 -4.71
CA HIS A 43 -7.71 -19.58 -6.11
C HIS A 43 -9.13 -20.12 -6.32
N GLY A 44 -9.90 -19.41 -7.13
CA GLY A 44 -11.31 -19.74 -7.40
C GLY A 44 -12.29 -19.25 -6.31
N THR A 45 -11.81 -18.51 -5.31
CA THR A 45 -12.64 -17.90 -4.27
C THR A 45 -12.86 -16.40 -4.52
N LYS A 46 -13.74 -15.79 -3.74
CA LYS A 46 -13.92 -14.33 -3.64
C LYS A 46 -13.45 -13.80 -2.27
N ALA A 47 -12.50 -14.51 -1.65
CA ALA A 47 -12.00 -14.19 -0.33
C ALA A 47 -11.41 -12.77 -0.30
N TRP A 48 -11.70 -12.05 0.79
CA TRP A 48 -11.10 -10.74 1.04
C TRP A 48 -9.72 -10.97 1.64
N ILE A 49 -8.71 -10.39 1.00
CA ILE A 49 -7.32 -10.41 1.47
C ILE A 49 -6.96 -9.07 2.14
N GLY A 50 -5.91 -9.05 2.94
CA GLY A 50 -5.42 -7.88 3.65
C GLY A 50 -3.92 -7.66 3.50
N ALA A 51 -3.36 -6.86 4.41
CA ALA A 51 -1.95 -6.50 4.40
C ALA A 51 -1.01 -7.72 4.52
N CYS A 52 -1.41 -8.77 5.24
CA CYS A 52 -0.60 -9.97 5.44
C CYS A 52 -0.37 -10.77 4.14
N GLU A 53 -1.42 -10.97 3.34
CA GLU A 53 -1.28 -11.64 2.04
C GLU A 53 -0.46 -10.80 1.06
N ILE A 54 -0.65 -9.48 1.07
CA ILE A 54 0.14 -8.56 0.24
C ILE A 54 1.62 -8.58 0.65
N TYR A 55 1.91 -8.56 1.95
CA TYR A 55 3.28 -8.69 2.46
C TYR A 55 3.92 -10.03 2.04
N SER A 56 3.19 -11.14 2.22
CA SER A 56 3.67 -12.48 1.87
C SER A 56 3.99 -12.58 0.37
N LEU A 57 3.11 -12.06 -0.48
CA LEU A 57 3.30 -12.00 -1.92
C LEU A 57 4.51 -11.14 -2.31
N LEU A 58 4.61 -9.92 -1.80
CA LEU A 58 5.71 -9.02 -2.16
C LEU A 58 7.06 -9.59 -1.69
N THR A 59 7.11 -10.14 -0.48
CA THR A 59 8.31 -10.72 0.10
C THR A 59 8.75 -11.98 -0.63
N SER A 60 7.82 -12.84 -1.06
CA SER A 60 8.14 -14.02 -1.88
C SER A 60 8.75 -13.61 -3.24
N LEU A 61 8.34 -12.46 -3.78
CA LEU A 61 8.93 -11.83 -4.97
C LEU A 61 10.22 -11.05 -4.68
N ARG A 62 10.81 -11.19 -3.49
CA ARG A 62 12.03 -10.50 -3.03
C ARG A 62 11.90 -8.98 -2.99
N LEU A 63 10.68 -8.44 -2.91
CA LEU A 63 10.49 -7.03 -2.60
C LEU A 63 10.57 -6.86 -1.09
N LYS A 64 11.53 -6.04 -0.64
CA LYS A 64 11.63 -5.70 0.77
C LYS A 64 10.49 -4.74 1.08
N CYS A 65 9.59 -5.16 1.96
CA CYS A 65 8.48 -4.36 2.40
C CYS A 65 8.23 -4.55 3.90
N GLN A 66 7.37 -3.71 4.45
CA GLN A 66 7.00 -3.73 5.86
C GLN A 66 5.52 -3.42 6.02
N ILE A 67 4.89 -4.06 7.00
CA ILE A 67 3.55 -3.70 7.47
C ILE A 67 3.70 -2.73 8.65
N ILE A 68 3.00 -1.60 8.58
CA ILE A 68 2.88 -0.68 9.71
C ILE A 68 1.42 -0.67 10.16
N ASP A 69 1.19 -0.92 11.45
CA ASP A 69 -0.16 -1.03 12.02
C ASP A 69 -0.52 0.17 12.89
N PHE A 70 -1.35 1.04 12.33
CA PHE A 70 -2.03 2.11 13.04
C PHE A 70 -3.28 1.54 13.73
N HIS A 71 -3.07 0.73 14.76
CA HIS A 71 -4.10 -0.05 15.46
C HIS A 71 -5.19 0.78 16.16
N LYS A 72 -4.96 2.08 16.36
CA LYS A 72 -5.94 3.02 16.94
C LYS A 72 -5.71 4.44 16.43
N PRO A 73 -6.73 5.33 16.48
CA PRO A 73 -6.55 6.75 16.17
C PRO A 73 -5.52 7.39 17.11
N THR A 74 -4.75 8.32 16.56
CA THR A 74 -3.66 9.01 17.29
C THR A 74 -3.89 10.51 17.40
N GLY A 75 -5.07 11.00 17.02
CA GLY A 75 -5.43 12.42 17.02
C GLY A 75 -6.89 12.65 17.45
N PRO A 76 -7.29 13.92 17.59
CA PRO A 76 -8.62 14.29 18.04
C PRO A 76 -9.71 13.77 17.08
N LEU A 77 -10.92 13.56 17.60
CA LEU A 77 -12.09 13.15 16.82
C LEU A 77 -11.87 11.88 15.98
N GLY A 78 -11.02 10.96 16.45
CA GLY A 78 -10.74 9.69 15.78
C GLY A 78 -9.85 9.81 14.54
N THR A 79 -9.03 10.86 14.46
CA THR A 79 -8.10 11.07 13.33
C THR A 79 -6.77 10.31 13.52
N HIS A 80 -6.03 10.15 12.42
CA HIS A 80 -4.77 9.40 12.37
C HIS A 80 -3.58 10.27 11.92
N PRO A 81 -3.17 11.32 12.66
CA PRO A 81 -2.04 12.17 12.28
C PRO A 81 -0.73 11.38 12.09
N ARG A 82 -0.45 10.36 12.91
CA ARG A 82 0.77 9.54 12.76
C ARG A 82 0.85 8.80 11.43
N LEU A 83 -0.28 8.37 10.88
CA LEU A 83 -0.33 7.78 9.54
C LEU A 83 0.09 8.79 8.48
N PHE A 84 -0.41 10.02 8.56
CA PHE A 84 -0.07 11.08 7.61
C PHE A 84 1.41 11.50 7.73
N GLU A 85 1.91 11.62 8.96
CA GLU A 85 3.33 11.91 9.25
C GLU A 85 4.26 10.81 8.74
N TRP A 86 3.89 9.54 8.93
CA TRP A 86 4.66 8.41 8.41
C TRP A 86 4.73 8.45 6.88
N VAL A 87 3.59 8.67 6.20
CA VAL A 87 3.54 8.80 4.74
C VAL A 87 4.33 10.02 4.25
N LEU A 88 4.30 11.13 4.99
CA LEU A 88 5.12 12.31 4.69
C LEU A 88 6.60 11.97 4.73
N SER A 89 7.06 11.31 5.79
CA SER A 89 8.44 10.85 5.93
C SER A 89 8.84 9.91 4.79
N TYR A 90 7.96 8.96 4.45
CA TYR A 90 8.17 8.04 3.33
C TYR A 90 8.39 8.80 2.02
N TYR A 91 7.52 9.73 1.61
CA TYR A 91 7.70 10.42 0.32
C TYR A 91 8.70 11.58 0.35
N SER A 92 9.12 12.06 1.53
CA SER A 92 10.03 13.21 1.64
C SER A 92 11.51 12.84 1.70
N SER A 93 11.87 11.56 1.84
CA SER A 93 13.27 11.16 1.83
C SER A 93 13.90 11.48 0.46
N ASN A 94 15.05 12.17 0.45
CA ASN A 94 15.77 12.65 -0.73
C ASN A 94 15.17 13.89 -1.43
N ARG A 95 14.56 14.82 -0.69
CA ARG A 95 14.27 16.17 -1.21
C ARG A 95 15.58 16.92 -1.51
N GLU A 96 16.07 16.81 -2.74
CA GLU A 96 17.10 17.69 -3.27
C GLU A 96 16.44 18.92 -3.92
N GLY A 97 16.49 20.07 -3.23
CA GLY A 97 16.07 21.36 -3.79
C GLY A 97 14.61 21.78 -3.56
N GLY A 98 14.38 23.09 -3.57
CA GLY A 98 13.13 23.77 -3.19
C GLY A 98 12.00 23.77 -4.24
N THR A 99 11.85 22.71 -5.02
CA THR A 99 10.75 22.61 -5.99
C THR A 99 9.42 22.30 -5.29
N LYS A 100 8.33 22.92 -5.78
CA LYS A 100 6.98 22.77 -5.19
C LYS A 100 6.39 21.37 -5.39
N VAL A 101 6.78 20.68 -6.45
CA VAL A 101 6.30 19.34 -6.81
C VAL A 101 7.49 18.42 -7.02
N VAL A 102 7.51 17.31 -6.30
CA VAL A 102 8.58 16.31 -6.36
C VAL A 102 8.00 14.97 -6.81
N CYS A 103 8.37 14.53 -8.01
CA CYS A 103 8.05 13.19 -8.49
C CYS A 103 9.15 12.23 -8.02
N THR A 104 8.82 11.37 -7.06
CA THR A 104 9.79 10.44 -6.47
C THR A 104 9.73 9.08 -7.19
N PRO A 105 10.83 8.31 -7.23
CA PRO A 105 10.83 6.93 -7.74
C PRO A 105 10.26 5.92 -6.73
N LYS A 106 9.84 6.34 -5.54
CA LYS A 106 9.30 5.45 -4.50
C LYS A 106 7.98 4.83 -4.94
N PRO A 107 7.77 3.52 -4.67
CA PRO A 107 6.50 2.85 -4.96
C PRO A 107 5.33 3.46 -4.18
N PRO A 108 4.09 3.30 -4.69
CA PRO A 108 2.89 3.62 -3.93
C PRO A 108 2.75 2.72 -2.69
N ILE A 109 1.96 3.17 -1.72
CA ILE A 109 1.72 2.47 -0.46
C ILE A 109 0.33 1.83 -0.50
N TYR A 110 0.25 0.53 -0.21
CA TYR A 110 -1.03 -0.14 0.03
C TYR A 110 -1.58 0.29 1.39
N ILE A 111 -2.87 0.63 1.47
CA ILE A 111 -3.54 0.96 2.73
C ILE A 111 -4.81 0.13 2.89
N GLN A 112 -4.95 -0.54 4.03
CA GLN A 112 -6.08 -1.35 4.42
C GLN A 112 -6.76 -0.75 5.65
N HIS A 113 -8.08 -0.78 5.67
CA HIS A 113 -8.86 -0.75 6.90
C HIS A 113 -9.89 -1.89 6.87
N GLN A 114 -10.64 -2.09 7.96
CA GLN A 114 -11.71 -3.09 7.96
C GLN A 114 -12.63 -2.90 6.74
N GLY A 115 -12.65 -3.94 5.89
CA GLY A 115 -13.53 -4.09 4.75
C GLY A 115 -13.18 -3.36 3.46
N HIS A 116 -12.04 -2.65 3.37
CA HIS A 116 -11.60 -2.06 2.09
C HIS A 116 -10.11 -1.76 2.06
N SER A 117 -9.51 -1.86 0.88
CA SER A 117 -8.15 -1.39 0.60
C SER A 117 -8.12 -0.34 -0.50
N ARG A 118 -7.10 0.52 -0.43
CA ARG A 118 -6.83 1.59 -1.39
C ARG A 118 -5.32 1.73 -1.57
N THR A 119 -4.91 2.60 -2.49
CA THR A 119 -3.50 2.85 -2.81
C THR A 119 -3.16 4.32 -2.62
N ILE A 120 -2.20 4.63 -1.74
CA ILE A 120 -1.66 5.98 -1.56
C ILE A 120 -0.56 6.22 -2.58
N VAL A 121 -0.74 7.21 -3.45
CA VAL A 121 0.20 7.55 -4.53
C VAL A 121 0.99 8.83 -4.27
N GLY A 122 0.71 9.52 -3.17
CA GLY A 122 1.45 10.72 -2.78
C GLY A 122 0.83 11.45 -1.59
N ILE A 123 1.44 12.57 -1.24
CA ILE A 123 1.04 13.44 -0.13
C ILE A 123 1.32 14.90 -0.47
N GLU A 124 0.36 15.77 -0.15
CA GLU A 124 0.47 17.21 -0.24
C GLU A 124 0.67 17.81 1.15
N GLU A 125 1.67 18.68 1.28
CA GLU A 125 1.84 19.57 2.43
C GLU A 125 1.36 20.97 2.03
N ARG A 126 0.30 21.46 2.69
CA ARG A 126 -0.30 22.77 2.39
C ARG A 126 0.44 23.90 3.09
N LYS A 127 0.24 25.14 2.64
CA LYS A 127 0.85 26.35 3.27
C LYS A 127 0.52 26.49 4.76
N ASN A 128 -0.66 26.03 5.18
CA ASN A 128 -1.08 26.00 6.59
C ASN A 128 -0.55 24.78 7.36
N ARG A 129 0.44 24.05 6.82
CA ARG A 129 1.04 22.81 7.35
C ARG A 129 0.08 21.63 7.50
N THR A 130 -1.13 21.72 6.94
CA THR A 130 -2.03 20.56 6.91
C THR A 130 -1.61 19.58 5.82
N LEU A 131 -1.77 18.29 6.14
CA LEU A 131 -1.42 17.19 5.24
C LEU A 131 -2.66 16.65 4.52
N CYS A 132 -2.47 16.25 3.26
CA CYS A 132 -3.50 15.61 2.46
C CYS A 132 -2.90 14.44 1.67
N LEU A 133 -3.48 13.25 1.82
CA LEU A 133 -3.08 12.09 1.04
C LEU A 133 -3.74 12.11 -0.33
N LEU A 134 -2.99 11.64 -1.33
CA LEU A 134 -3.51 11.33 -2.67
C LEU A 134 -3.74 9.83 -2.74
N ILE A 135 -5.01 9.41 -2.82
CA ILE A 135 -5.43 8.02 -2.71
C ILE A 135 -6.24 7.60 -3.94
N PHE A 136 -5.81 6.52 -4.60
CA PHE A 136 -6.59 5.79 -5.60
C PHE A 136 -7.42 4.68 -4.95
N ASP A 137 -8.66 4.56 -5.42
CA ASP A 137 -9.64 3.60 -4.92
C ASP A 137 -10.00 2.63 -6.05
N PRO A 138 -9.83 1.31 -5.88
CA PRO A 138 -10.19 0.33 -6.91
C PRO A 138 -11.70 0.29 -7.17
N GLY A 139 -12.53 0.81 -6.27
CA GLY A 139 -13.97 1.01 -6.49
C GLY A 139 -14.30 2.24 -7.35
N CYS A 140 -13.31 3.04 -7.74
CA CYS A 140 -13.53 4.23 -8.56
C CYS A 140 -13.81 3.84 -10.03
N PRO A 141 -14.95 4.25 -10.62
CA PRO A 141 -15.24 3.99 -12.03
C PRO A 141 -14.21 4.64 -12.96
N SER A 142 -13.93 3.98 -14.08
CA SER A 142 -12.97 4.47 -15.08
C SER A 142 -13.27 5.88 -15.58
N GLN A 143 -14.54 6.25 -15.69
CA GLN A 143 -15.00 7.59 -16.10
C GLN A 143 -14.51 8.69 -15.16
N GLU A 144 -14.52 8.44 -13.84
CA GLU A 144 -14.04 9.41 -12.85
C GLU A 144 -12.52 9.55 -12.91
N VAL A 145 -11.80 8.44 -13.10
CA VAL A 145 -10.34 8.46 -13.28
C VAL A 145 -9.96 9.19 -14.57
N GLN A 146 -10.70 9.00 -15.66
CA GLN A 146 -10.46 9.69 -16.93
C GLN A 146 -10.62 11.22 -16.84
N LYS A 147 -11.43 11.73 -15.89
CA LYS A 147 -11.53 13.18 -15.66
C LYS A 147 -10.20 13.79 -15.18
N LEU A 148 -9.30 13.01 -14.57
CA LEU A 148 -7.95 13.48 -14.21
C LEU A 148 -7.06 13.72 -15.44
N LEU A 149 -7.31 12.99 -16.53
CA LEU A 149 -6.54 13.12 -17.78
C LEU A 149 -7.03 14.29 -18.63
N LYS A 150 -8.31 14.64 -18.50
CA LYS A 150 -8.90 15.79 -19.17
C LYS A 150 -8.44 17.03 -18.42
N GLN A 151 -7.64 17.87 -19.08
CA GLN A 151 -7.25 19.20 -18.58
C GLN A 151 -8.47 20.13 -18.57
N SER A 152 -9.48 19.84 -17.75
CA SER A 152 -10.60 20.74 -17.53
C SER A 152 -10.25 21.67 -16.38
N SER A 153 -10.49 22.97 -16.57
CA SER A 153 -10.40 24.05 -15.58
C SER A 153 -11.36 23.91 -14.38
N ASP A 154 -11.96 22.73 -14.19
CA ASP A 154 -13.01 22.46 -13.23
C ASP A 154 -12.40 21.87 -11.94
N ASP A 155 -12.41 22.66 -10.86
CA ASP A 155 -11.69 22.49 -9.59
C ASP A 155 -12.23 21.33 -8.70
N THR A 156 -13.09 20.48 -9.26
CA THR A 156 -13.76 19.37 -8.56
C THR A 156 -13.03 18.04 -8.70
N SER A 157 -12.30 17.81 -9.80
CA SER A 157 -11.61 16.52 -10.07
C SER A 157 -10.56 16.10 -9.03
N PRO A 158 -9.77 17.01 -8.40
CA PRO A 158 -8.77 16.58 -7.44
C PRO A 158 -9.37 16.23 -6.07
N LYS A 159 -10.61 16.66 -5.78
CA LYS A 159 -11.26 16.44 -4.47
C LYS A 159 -11.57 14.97 -4.19
N LEU A 160 -11.80 14.18 -5.24
CA LEU A 160 -12.13 12.76 -5.10
C LEU A 160 -10.96 11.97 -4.49
N PHE A 161 -9.74 12.27 -4.94
CA PHE A 161 -8.50 11.56 -4.60
C PHE A 161 -7.78 12.17 -3.40
N ARG A 162 -8.07 13.43 -3.07
CA ARG A 162 -7.56 14.12 -1.88
C ARG A 162 -8.30 13.67 -0.63
N LYS A 163 -7.58 13.02 0.30
CA LYS A 163 -8.09 12.66 1.62
C LYS A 163 -7.37 13.48 2.69
N PHE A 164 -8.13 14.21 3.47
CA PHE A 164 -7.62 15.02 4.58
C PHE A 164 -7.57 14.18 5.85
N VAL A 165 -6.82 14.65 6.84
CA VAL A 165 -6.74 14.02 8.18
C VAL A 165 -8.13 13.74 8.75
N GLY A 166 -9.08 14.65 8.54
CA GLY A 166 -10.47 14.52 9.01
C GLY A 166 -11.32 13.47 8.28
N SER A 167 -10.88 12.95 7.12
CA SER A 167 -11.65 11.97 6.33
C SER A 167 -11.23 10.52 6.55
N LEU A 168 -10.10 10.25 7.20
CA LEU A 168 -9.67 8.90 7.56
C LEU A 168 -9.96 8.65 9.05
N LYS A 169 -11.13 8.05 9.33
CA LYS A 169 -11.64 7.86 10.71
C LYS A 169 -11.94 6.41 11.10
N ASN A 170 -11.62 5.43 10.26
CA ASN A 170 -11.70 4.02 10.66
C ASN A 170 -10.85 3.78 11.92
N LYS A 171 -11.25 2.79 12.73
CA LYS A 171 -10.61 2.50 14.02
C LYS A 171 -9.14 2.13 13.86
N GLN A 172 -8.81 1.42 12.78
CA GLN A 172 -7.47 0.90 12.51
C GLN A 172 -7.16 1.04 11.02
N TYR A 173 -5.88 1.28 10.72
CA TYR A 173 -5.33 1.17 9.38
C TYR A 173 -4.04 0.37 9.42
N GLN A 174 -3.83 -0.47 8.42
CA GLN A 174 -2.54 -1.10 8.14
C GLN A 174 -2.05 -0.60 6.79
N ILE A 175 -0.75 -0.34 6.68
CA ILE A 175 -0.12 -0.02 5.40
C ILE A 175 0.96 -1.03 5.06
N VAL A 176 1.17 -1.27 3.77
CA VAL A 176 2.31 -2.03 3.26
C VAL A 176 3.12 -1.12 2.36
N ALA A 177 4.38 -0.90 2.73
CA ALA A 177 5.30 -0.04 1.99
C ALA A 177 6.54 -0.82 1.56
N ILE A 178 6.95 -0.64 0.31
CA ILE A 178 8.17 -1.24 -0.26
C ILE A 178 9.34 -0.28 -0.01
N ASP A 179 10.42 -0.78 0.55
CA ASP A 179 11.61 0.00 0.89
C ASP A 179 12.92 -0.55 0.29
N GLY A 180 12.84 -1.61 -0.52
CA GLY A 180 14.02 -2.14 -1.20
C GLY A 180 13.80 -3.48 -1.90
N VAL A 181 14.91 -4.17 -2.15
CA VAL A 181 14.95 -5.52 -2.72
C VAL A 181 15.71 -6.41 -1.75
N LEU A 182 15.20 -7.62 -1.53
CA LEU A 182 15.83 -8.64 -0.71
C LEU A 182 16.82 -9.46 -1.54
N SER A 183 17.99 -9.74 -0.97
CA SER A 183 18.82 -10.87 -1.39
C SER A 183 18.08 -12.21 -1.16
N PRO A 184 18.50 -13.31 -1.81
CA PRO A 184 17.91 -14.62 -1.55
C PRO A 184 17.99 -15.02 -0.07
N ASP A 185 19.09 -14.69 0.61
CA ASP A 185 19.28 -15.00 2.03
C ASP A 185 18.35 -14.18 2.92
N GLU A 186 18.21 -12.88 2.66
CA GLU A 186 17.26 -12.03 3.40
C GLU A 186 15.81 -12.45 3.19
N LYS A 187 15.45 -12.97 2.00
CA LYS A 187 14.14 -13.58 1.76
C LYS A 187 13.91 -14.78 2.68
N VAL A 188 14.89 -15.68 2.78
CA VAL A 188 14.79 -16.87 3.65
C VAL A 188 14.65 -16.48 5.12
N VAL A 189 15.39 -15.46 5.57
CA VAL A 189 15.28 -14.92 6.95
C VAL A 189 13.92 -14.27 7.22
N SER A 190 13.24 -13.78 6.17
CA SER A 190 11.92 -13.16 6.29
C SER A 190 10.78 -14.18 6.43
N ILE A 191 10.98 -15.46 6.06
CA ILE A 191 9.98 -16.53 6.20
C ILE A 191 9.52 -16.74 7.66
N PRO A 192 10.42 -16.91 8.66
CA PRO A 192 10.03 -17.06 10.05
C PRO A 192 9.65 -15.74 10.75
N ALA A 193 9.77 -14.59 10.06
CA ALA A 193 9.51 -13.30 10.68
C ALA A 193 8.03 -13.20 11.07
N LYS A 194 7.77 -13.27 12.37
CA LYS A 194 6.47 -12.90 12.92
C LYS A 194 6.26 -11.42 12.63
N PHE A 195 5.09 -11.03 12.14
CA PHE A 195 4.71 -9.64 11.96
C PHE A 195 4.99 -8.86 13.24
N LEU A 196 6.12 -8.14 13.29
CA LEU A 196 6.46 -7.26 14.40
C LEU A 196 5.60 -6.02 14.20
N TYR A 197 4.44 -6.00 14.85
CA TYR A 197 3.62 -4.81 14.96
C TYR A 197 4.42 -3.77 15.75
N THR A 198 5.07 -2.83 15.06
CA THR A 198 5.71 -1.65 15.66
C THR A 198 4.73 -0.50 15.78
#